data_AF-A0A8C0WF37-F1
#
_entry.id   AF-A0A8C0WF37-F1
#
_cell.length_a   1.000
_cell.length_b   1.000
_cell.length_c   1.000
_cell.angle_alpha   90.00
_cell.angle_beta   90.00
_cell.angle_gamma   90.00
#
_symmetry.space_group_name_H-M   'P 1'
#
loop_
_entity.id
_entity.type
_entity.pdbx_description
1 polymer ?
#
loop_
_entity_poly.entity_id
_entity_poly.type
_entity_poly.pdbx_seq_one_letter_code
_entity_poly.pdbx_strand_id
1 'polypeptide(L)'
;MRPVAAAPAPKRQKCDHWTPCPPNTYAYRLLSGGGRDKYAKICFDDELLIGEKTGNVGRGINIAVVDYVTGKVTGAQYFDMYEGDNSGPMTKFIQSAPPKSLLLMVTHDDGSSRLQAQAKDTIEALGSKEIKNMRFRSSWVFLGAKGFELPSGIPREKINHSDNSKNRYSGWPAEIQIEGCISRALS
;
A
#
# COMPACT_ATOMS: atom_id res chain seq x y z
N MET A 1 7.71 5.79 51.82
CA MET A 1 8.06 5.64 50.39
C MET A 1 6.96 6.32 49.57
N ARG A 2 7.28 7.31 48.74
CA ARG A 2 6.30 7.86 47.78
C ARG A 2 6.08 6.82 46.68
N PRO A 3 4.84 6.50 46.27
CA PRO A 3 4.62 5.63 45.14
C PRO A 3 5.22 6.31 43.92
N VAL A 4 6.23 5.68 43.30
CA VAL A 4 6.69 6.09 41.98
C VAL A 4 5.56 5.71 41.04
N ALA A 5 4.83 6.70 40.52
CA ALA A 5 3.81 6.48 39.52
C ALA A 5 4.46 5.79 38.32
N ALA A 6 4.10 4.53 38.07
CA ALA A 6 4.55 3.81 36.90
C ALA A 6 4.01 4.53 35.66
N ALA A 7 4.86 4.74 34.65
CA ALA A 7 4.40 5.26 33.37
C ALA A 7 3.34 4.30 32.80
N PRO A 8 2.26 4.81 32.19
CA PRO A 8 1.25 3.97 31.57
C PRO A 8 1.90 3.06 30.51
N ALA A 9 1.39 1.84 30.37
CA ALA A 9 1.83 0.95 29.31
C ALA A 9 1.64 1.64 27.94
N PRO A 10 2.57 1.49 26.99
CA PRO A 10 2.44 2.06 25.66
C PRO A 10 1.11 1.63 25.03
N LYS A 11 0.28 2.61 24.65
CA LYS A 11 -0.99 2.32 24.00
C LYS A 11 -0.70 1.90 22.55
N ARG A 12 -1.23 0.76 22.13
CA ARG A 12 -1.23 0.34 20.71
C ARG A 12 -1.94 1.39 19.86
N GLN A 13 -1.31 1.82 18.77
CA GLN A 13 -1.91 2.74 17.80
C GLN A 13 -2.56 1.98 16.64
N LYS A 14 -3.47 2.63 15.92
CA LYS A 14 -4.11 2.05 14.73
C LYS A 14 -3.05 1.64 13.71
N CYS A 15 -3.23 0.48 13.06
CA CYS A 15 -2.25 -0.11 12.14
C CYS A 15 -0.84 -0.28 12.74
N ASP A 16 -0.75 -0.38 14.07
CA ASP A 16 0.50 -0.48 14.84
C ASP A 16 1.50 0.65 14.52
N HIS A 17 0.98 1.86 14.26
CA HIS A 17 1.80 3.06 14.04
C HIS A 17 2.73 3.35 15.21
N TRP A 18 3.87 3.99 14.90
CA TRP A 18 4.81 4.44 15.93
C TRP A 18 4.24 5.56 16.81
N THR A 19 3.53 6.52 16.19
CA THR A 19 2.87 7.64 16.89
C THR A 19 1.37 7.68 16.60
N PRO A 20 0.55 8.20 17.52
CA PRO A 20 -0.87 8.40 17.25
C PRO A 20 -1.09 9.36 16.07
N CYS A 21 -2.07 9.04 15.22
CA CYS A 21 -2.54 9.98 14.22
C CYS A 21 -3.30 11.16 14.85
N PRO A 22 -3.23 12.37 14.26
CA PRO A 22 -4.05 13.50 14.68
C PRO A 22 -5.55 13.20 14.64
N PRO A 23 -6.39 13.91 15.41
CA PRO A 23 -7.85 13.81 15.31
C PRO A 23 -8.35 14.04 13.87
N ASN A 24 -9.49 13.45 13.54
CA ASN A 24 -10.13 13.58 12.22
C ASN A 24 -9.23 13.16 11.03
N THR A 25 -8.43 12.12 11.22
CA THR A 25 -7.65 11.49 10.15
C THR A 25 -7.97 9.99 10.02
N TYR A 26 -7.65 9.40 8.87
CA TYR A 26 -7.54 7.97 8.66
C TYR A 26 -6.07 7.55 8.80
N ALA A 27 -5.80 6.48 9.56
CA ALA A 27 -4.47 5.87 9.61
C ALA A 27 -4.31 4.89 8.44
N TYR A 28 -3.15 4.84 7.80
CA TYR A 28 -2.82 3.78 6.83
C TYR A 28 -1.42 3.22 7.09
N ARG A 29 -1.22 1.96 6.74
CA ARG A 29 0.10 1.32 6.71
C ARG A 29 0.16 0.35 5.54
N LEU A 30 1.15 0.56 4.67
CA LEU A 30 1.39 -0.26 3.49
C LEU A 30 2.73 -0.95 3.63
N LEU A 31 2.74 -2.27 3.45
CA LEU A 31 3.91 -3.12 3.54
C LEU A 31 3.96 -4.00 2.29
N SER A 32 5.06 -3.94 1.53
CA SER A 32 5.28 -4.88 0.43
C SER A 32 5.61 -6.28 0.95
N GLY A 33 5.59 -7.26 0.06
CA GLY A 33 6.14 -8.58 0.35
C GLY A 33 7.67 -8.55 0.50
N GLY A 34 8.20 -9.50 1.26
CA GLY A 34 9.63 -9.75 1.43
C GLY A 34 9.95 -11.18 1.03
N GLY A 35 10.54 -11.36 -0.16
CA GLY A 35 10.66 -12.70 -0.74
C GLY A 35 9.28 -13.33 -0.98
N ARG A 36 9.18 -14.64 -0.73
CA ARG A 36 7.94 -15.41 -0.89
C ARG A 36 7.15 -15.57 0.42
N ASP A 37 7.86 -15.61 1.55
CA ASP A 37 7.28 -16.04 2.83
C ASP A 37 6.84 -14.87 3.73
N LYS A 38 7.23 -13.63 3.39
CA LYS A 38 6.72 -12.43 4.07
C LYS A 38 5.68 -11.76 3.18
N TYR A 39 4.42 -11.95 3.53
CA TYR A 39 3.29 -11.43 2.76
C TYR A 39 3.13 -9.92 2.88
N ALA A 40 2.74 -9.31 1.76
CA ALA A 40 2.36 -7.91 1.71
C ALA A 40 1.11 -7.63 2.57
N LYS A 41 0.97 -6.40 3.05
CA LYS A 41 -0.14 -5.98 3.91
C LYS A 41 -0.63 -4.58 3.58
N ILE A 42 -1.94 -4.42 3.56
CA ILE A 42 -2.62 -3.12 3.51
C ILE A 42 -3.47 -3.00 4.76
N CYS A 43 -3.12 -2.08 5.65
CA CYS A 43 -3.95 -1.70 6.78
C CYS A 43 -4.50 -0.29 6.58
N PHE A 44 -5.79 -0.11 6.85
CA PHE A 44 -6.48 1.16 6.80
C PHE A 44 -7.43 1.31 7.99
N ASP A 45 -7.26 2.39 8.74
CA ASP A 45 -8.00 2.73 9.97
C ASP A 45 -8.11 1.59 11.00
N ASP A 46 -7.03 0.81 11.14
CA ASP A 46 -6.87 -0.39 11.99
C ASP A 46 -7.51 -1.68 11.44
N GLU A 47 -8.12 -1.63 10.26
CA GLU A 47 -8.60 -2.79 9.54
C GLU A 47 -7.55 -3.31 8.56
N LEU A 48 -7.27 -4.62 8.59
CA LEU A 48 -6.41 -5.26 7.60
C LEU A 48 -7.25 -5.55 6.35
N LEU A 49 -7.04 -4.78 5.27
CA LEU A 49 -7.78 -4.91 4.02
C LEU A 49 -7.20 -6.01 3.12
N ILE A 50 -5.86 -6.12 3.07
CA ILE A 50 -5.15 -7.17 2.35
C ILE A 50 -4.03 -7.70 3.23
N GLY A 51 -3.87 -9.03 3.29
CA GLY A 51 -2.78 -9.69 3.98
C GLY A 51 -3.01 -11.19 4.17
N GLU A 52 -2.02 -11.84 4.79
CA GLU A 52 -2.07 -13.28 5.09
C GLU A 52 -3.27 -13.65 5.98
N LYS A 53 -3.55 -12.84 7.02
CA LYS A 53 -4.65 -13.11 7.96
C LYS A 53 -6.04 -13.04 7.30
N THR A 54 -6.18 -12.27 6.23
CA THR A 54 -7.42 -12.16 5.44
C THR A 54 -7.48 -13.18 4.29
N GLY A 55 -6.39 -13.90 4.02
CA GLY A 55 -6.32 -14.93 2.97
C GLY A 55 -6.48 -14.41 1.55
N ASN A 56 -6.34 -13.09 1.33
CA ASN A 56 -6.64 -12.42 0.05
C ASN A 56 -5.43 -11.72 -0.59
N VAL A 57 -4.22 -11.95 -0.07
CA VAL A 57 -2.96 -11.49 -0.66
C VAL A 57 -2.45 -12.49 -1.70
N GLY A 58 -1.94 -11.99 -2.82
CA GLY A 58 -1.38 -12.83 -3.89
C GLY A 58 -0.14 -12.22 -4.54
N ARG A 59 0.60 -13.03 -5.31
CA ARG A 59 1.71 -12.54 -6.16
C ARG A 59 1.20 -11.46 -7.11
N GLY A 60 2.00 -10.41 -7.33
CA GLY A 60 1.62 -9.30 -8.18
C GLY A 60 1.48 -7.97 -7.45
N ILE A 61 0.64 -7.10 -8.02
CA ILE A 61 0.22 -5.84 -7.41
C ILE A 61 -1.12 -6.10 -6.71
N ASN A 62 -1.15 -5.84 -5.40
CA ASN A 62 -2.33 -5.95 -4.55
C ASN A 62 -2.90 -4.55 -4.33
N ILE A 63 -4.19 -4.36 -4.60
CA ILE A 63 -4.85 -3.05 -4.58
C ILE A 63 -6.10 -3.10 -3.70
N ALA A 64 -6.19 -2.20 -2.73
CA ALA A 64 -7.42 -1.89 -2.02
C ALA A 64 -7.95 -0.50 -2.44
N VAL A 65 -9.26 -0.41 -2.61
CA VAL A 65 -9.98 0.84 -2.93
C VAL A 65 -10.86 1.18 -1.74
N VAL A 66 -10.75 2.42 -1.27
CA VAL A 66 -11.51 2.93 -0.13
C VAL A 66 -12.22 4.21 -0.54
N ASP A 67 -13.51 4.31 -0.25
CA ASP A 67 -14.26 5.55 -0.38
C ASP A 67 -13.73 6.57 0.64
N TYR A 68 -13.18 7.69 0.17
CA TYR A 68 -12.51 8.67 1.03
C TYR A 68 -13.46 9.39 1.98
N VAL A 69 -14.73 9.55 1.60
CA VAL A 69 -15.72 10.27 2.40
C VAL A 69 -16.17 9.42 3.60
N THR A 70 -16.49 8.16 3.34
CA THR A 70 -17.06 7.24 4.32
C THR A 70 -16.02 6.37 5.03
N GLY A 71 -14.82 6.24 4.45
CA GLY A 71 -13.77 5.34 4.93
C GLY A 71 -14.04 3.86 4.66
N LYS A 72 -15.08 3.53 3.89
CA LYS A 72 -15.46 2.14 3.61
C LYS A 72 -14.65 1.55 2.45
N VAL A 73 -14.18 0.32 2.62
CA VAL A 73 -13.58 -0.44 1.52
C VAL A 73 -14.63 -0.76 0.46
N THR A 74 -14.32 -0.48 -0.80
CA THR A 74 -15.21 -0.72 -1.95
C THR A 74 -14.66 -1.77 -2.91
N GLY A 75 -13.40 -2.17 -2.76
CA GLY A 75 -12.81 -3.29 -3.48
C GLY A 75 -11.43 -3.65 -2.96
N ALA A 76 -11.08 -4.94 -3.03
CA ALA A 76 -9.73 -5.43 -2.71
C ALA A 76 -9.41 -6.60 -3.64
N GLN A 77 -8.34 -6.51 -4.40
CA GLN A 77 -7.96 -7.51 -5.39
C GLN A 77 -6.46 -7.50 -5.65
N TYR A 78 -5.88 -8.66 -5.98
CA TYR A 78 -4.53 -8.76 -6.50
C TYR A 78 -4.52 -9.09 -7.99
N PHE A 79 -3.46 -8.69 -8.66
CA PHE A 79 -3.25 -8.89 -10.09
C PHE A 79 -1.85 -9.45 -10.31
N ASP A 80 -1.76 -10.72 -10.69
CA ASP A 80 -0.48 -11.39 -10.93
C ASP A 80 0.24 -10.76 -12.12
N MET A 81 1.42 -10.19 -11.86
CA MET A 81 2.25 -9.53 -12.87
C MET A 81 3.36 -10.44 -13.40
N TYR A 82 3.42 -11.70 -12.99
CA TYR A 82 4.37 -12.69 -13.49
C TYR A 82 3.72 -13.65 -14.50
N GLU A 83 2.51 -14.11 -14.19
CA GLU A 83 1.70 -15.01 -15.03
C GLU A 83 0.36 -14.37 -15.44
N GLY A 84 -0.17 -14.82 -16.58
CA GLY A 84 -1.44 -14.34 -17.13
C GLY A 84 -1.39 -12.91 -17.67
N ASP A 85 -2.53 -12.44 -18.19
CA ASP A 85 -2.66 -11.12 -18.81
C ASP A 85 -3.47 -10.16 -17.93
N ASN A 86 -2.97 -9.93 -16.71
CA ASN A 86 -3.68 -9.18 -15.67
C ASN A 86 -3.48 -7.66 -15.72
N SER A 87 -2.55 -7.14 -16.55
CA SER A 87 -2.28 -5.71 -16.63
C SER A 87 -3.50 -4.91 -17.14
N GLY A 88 -4.23 -5.44 -18.13
CA GLY A 88 -5.47 -4.82 -18.63
C GLY A 88 -6.62 -4.86 -17.62
N PRO A 89 -6.94 -6.02 -17.02
CA PRO A 89 -7.88 -6.13 -15.91
C PRO A 89 -7.56 -5.20 -14.73
N MET A 90 -6.29 -5.08 -14.33
CA MET A 90 -5.86 -4.16 -13.28
C MET A 90 -6.14 -2.69 -13.65
N THR A 91 -5.81 -2.30 -14.87
CA THR A 91 -6.14 -0.96 -15.39
C THR A 91 -7.64 -0.67 -15.30
N LYS A 92 -8.49 -1.61 -15.73
CA LYS A 92 -9.95 -1.46 -15.64
C LYS A 92 -10.43 -1.35 -14.19
N PHE A 93 -9.87 -2.14 -13.28
CA PHE A 93 -10.19 -2.06 -11.86
C PHE A 93 -9.89 -0.66 -11.29
N ILE A 94 -8.68 -0.14 -11.54
CA ILE A 94 -8.29 1.22 -11.13
C ILE A 94 -9.19 2.30 -11.77
N GLN A 95 -9.50 2.16 -13.05
CA GLN A 95 -10.34 3.10 -13.78
C GLN A 95 -11.81 3.06 -13.32
N SER A 96 -12.29 1.92 -12.82
CA SER A 96 -13.65 1.77 -12.31
C SER A 96 -13.89 2.39 -10.93
N ALA A 97 -12.83 2.64 -10.16
CA ALA A 97 -12.95 3.30 -8.86
C ALA A 97 -13.62 4.69 -9.03
N PRO A 98 -14.64 5.04 -8.23
CA PRO A 98 -15.31 6.33 -8.37
C PRO A 98 -14.37 7.48 -7.96
N PRO A 99 -14.65 8.74 -8.38
CA PRO A 99 -14.02 9.91 -7.78
C PRO A 99 -14.19 9.91 -6.25
N LYS A 100 -13.28 10.58 -5.54
CA LYS A 100 -13.15 10.50 -4.07
C LYS A 100 -12.81 9.09 -3.56
N SER A 101 -11.96 8.37 -4.29
CA SER A 101 -11.41 7.09 -3.82
C SER A 101 -9.93 7.23 -3.45
N LEU A 102 -9.54 6.55 -2.37
CA LEU A 102 -8.14 6.22 -2.07
C LEU A 102 -7.82 4.87 -2.71
N LEU A 103 -6.65 4.77 -3.34
CA LEU A 103 -6.13 3.51 -3.88
C LEU A 103 -4.81 3.18 -3.19
N LEU A 104 -4.81 2.09 -2.42
CA LEU A 104 -3.66 1.61 -1.67
C LEU A 104 -3.09 0.41 -2.41
N MET A 105 -1.81 0.47 -2.79
CA MET A 105 -1.16 -0.53 -3.64
C MET A 105 0.13 -1.04 -3.00
N VAL A 106 0.33 -2.36 -3.02
CA VAL A 106 1.56 -3.01 -2.53
C VAL A 106 1.95 -4.16 -3.46
N THR A 107 3.24 -4.38 -3.68
CA THR A 107 3.71 -5.57 -4.40
C THR A 107 3.94 -6.75 -3.47
N HIS A 108 3.72 -7.97 -3.97
CA HIS A 108 4.17 -9.21 -3.35
C HIS A 108 4.85 -10.09 -4.42
N ASP A 109 6.05 -10.60 -4.11
CA ASP A 109 6.94 -11.34 -5.02
C ASP A 109 7.38 -10.52 -6.25
N ASP A 110 6.59 -10.47 -7.33
CA ASP A 110 6.88 -9.64 -8.52
C ASP A 110 5.64 -8.89 -8.98
N GLY A 111 5.79 -7.58 -9.18
CA GLY A 111 4.76 -6.66 -9.67
C GLY A 111 5.06 -6.07 -11.04
N SER A 112 5.98 -6.65 -11.84
CA SER A 112 6.57 -5.93 -12.99
C SER A 112 6.70 -6.72 -14.29
N SER A 113 6.86 -8.04 -14.26
CA SER A 113 7.24 -8.84 -15.42
C SER A 113 6.29 -8.69 -16.62
N ARG A 114 4.99 -8.53 -16.35
CA ARG A 114 3.92 -8.35 -17.34
C ARG A 114 3.18 -7.02 -17.16
N LEU A 115 3.76 -6.07 -16.43
CA LEU A 115 3.18 -4.74 -16.24
C LEU A 115 3.34 -3.91 -17.52
N GLN A 116 2.21 -3.62 -18.18
CA GLN A 116 2.19 -2.94 -19.48
C GLN A 116 2.13 -1.41 -19.34
N ALA A 117 2.48 -0.70 -20.43
CA ALA A 117 2.54 0.76 -20.47
C ALA A 117 1.24 1.44 -20.01
N GLN A 118 0.09 0.99 -20.51
CA GLN A 118 -1.21 1.56 -20.14
C GLN A 118 -1.49 1.49 -18.62
N ALA A 119 -1.08 0.40 -17.96
CA ALA A 119 -1.22 0.28 -16.52
C ALA A 119 -0.28 1.23 -15.77
N LYS A 120 0.96 1.39 -16.25
CA LYS A 120 1.91 2.37 -15.71
C LYS A 120 1.38 3.79 -15.84
N ASP A 121 0.85 4.17 -17.01
CA ASP A 121 0.27 5.49 -17.26
C ASP A 121 -0.97 5.73 -16.36
N THR A 122 -1.80 4.71 -16.17
CA THR A 122 -2.98 4.79 -15.28
C THR A 122 -2.57 5.01 -13.82
N ILE A 123 -1.51 4.36 -13.34
CA ILE A 123 -1.01 4.52 -11.97
C ILE A 123 -0.24 5.85 -11.82
N GLU A 124 0.51 6.27 -12.83
CA GLU A 124 1.17 7.59 -12.86
C GLU A 124 0.15 8.72 -12.78
N ALA A 125 -1.01 8.59 -13.45
CA ALA A 125 -2.10 9.57 -13.37
C ALA A 125 -2.71 9.69 -11.96
N LEU A 126 -2.53 8.70 -11.08
CA LEU A 126 -2.86 8.80 -9.64
C LEU A 126 -1.77 9.50 -8.82
N GLY A 127 -0.68 9.92 -9.47
CA GLY A 127 0.42 10.67 -8.89
C GLY A 127 1.63 9.83 -8.49
N SER A 128 1.74 8.57 -8.95
CA SER A 128 2.95 7.76 -8.76
C SER A 128 4.12 8.35 -9.55
N LYS A 129 5.28 8.42 -8.91
CA LYS A 129 6.56 8.83 -9.50
C LYS A 129 7.47 7.64 -9.82
N GLU A 130 7.21 6.48 -9.22
CA GLU A 130 8.10 5.31 -9.32
C GLU A 130 7.55 4.16 -10.17
N ILE A 131 6.26 4.16 -10.54
CA ILE A 131 5.68 3.03 -11.30
C ILE A 131 6.38 2.79 -12.64
N LYS A 132 6.87 3.86 -13.29
CA LYS A 132 7.65 3.78 -14.53
C LYS A 132 9.02 3.13 -14.32
N ASN A 133 9.56 3.21 -13.11
CA ASN A 133 10.85 2.65 -12.71
C ASN A 133 10.77 1.20 -12.22
N MET A 134 9.58 0.58 -12.19
CA MET A 134 9.41 -0.81 -11.78
C MET A 134 10.31 -1.77 -12.58
N ARG A 135 11.03 -2.63 -11.84
CA ARG A 135 11.90 -3.71 -12.35
C ARG A 135 11.51 -5.04 -11.71
N PHE A 136 11.96 -6.15 -12.30
CA PHE A 136 11.74 -7.49 -11.77
C PHE A 136 11.99 -7.58 -10.26
N ARG A 137 10.96 -8.02 -9.52
CA ARG A 137 10.93 -8.16 -8.05
C ARG A 137 11.16 -6.88 -7.25
N SER A 138 10.94 -5.71 -7.84
CA SER A 138 10.95 -4.47 -7.07
C SER A 138 9.84 -4.52 -6.00
N SER A 139 10.23 -4.27 -4.76
CA SER A 139 9.29 -3.98 -3.68
C SER A 139 8.77 -2.56 -3.88
N TRP A 140 7.45 -2.38 -3.93
CA TRP A 140 6.81 -1.10 -4.16
C TRP A 140 5.54 -0.98 -3.33
N VAL A 141 5.34 0.21 -2.76
CA VAL A 141 4.15 0.57 -2.00
C VAL A 141 3.71 1.98 -2.43
N PHE A 142 2.41 2.18 -2.58
CA PHE A 142 1.87 3.44 -3.09
C PHE A 142 0.47 3.73 -2.57
N LEU A 143 0.23 5.00 -2.27
CA LEU A 143 -1.06 5.57 -1.92
C LEU A 143 -1.41 6.64 -2.98
N GLY A 144 -2.40 6.33 -3.81
CA GLY A 144 -2.98 7.24 -4.79
C GLY A 144 -4.35 7.76 -4.34
N ALA A 145 -4.76 8.88 -4.92
CA ALA A 145 -6.10 9.44 -4.77
C ALA A 145 -6.71 9.72 -6.14
N LYS A 146 -8.00 9.47 -6.27
CA LYS A 146 -8.74 9.71 -7.51
C LYS A 146 -9.77 10.82 -7.31
N GLY A 147 -9.67 11.86 -8.12
CA GLY A 147 -10.60 13.00 -8.09
C GLY A 147 -10.35 14.02 -6.97
N PHE A 148 -9.19 13.97 -6.31
CA PHE A 148 -8.71 14.97 -5.36
C PHE A 148 -7.19 14.82 -5.15
N GLU A 149 -6.56 15.84 -4.57
CA GLU A 149 -5.14 15.80 -4.20
C GLU A 149 -4.96 15.40 -2.74
N LEU A 150 -3.99 14.52 -2.49
CA LEU A 150 -3.56 14.20 -1.12
C LEU A 150 -2.75 15.38 -0.55
N PRO A 151 -2.81 15.62 0.78
CA PRO A 151 -1.96 16.61 1.43
C PRO A 151 -0.48 16.40 1.11
N SER A 152 0.25 17.49 0.88
CA SER A 152 1.70 17.42 0.71
C SER A 152 2.37 16.94 2.00
N GLY A 153 3.51 16.25 1.87
CA GLY A 153 4.31 15.81 3.01
C GLY A 153 3.93 14.46 3.63
N ILE A 154 2.80 13.84 3.24
CA ILE A 154 2.52 12.47 3.69
C ILE A 154 3.35 11.44 2.89
N PRO A 155 3.93 10.40 3.52
CA PRO A 155 4.65 9.34 2.82
C PRO A 155 3.72 8.50 1.92
N ARG A 156 3.66 8.82 0.63
CA ARG A 156 2.70 8.18 -0.30
C ARG A 156 3.31 7.16 -1.26
N GLU A 157 4.62 7.06 -1.35
CA GLU A 157 5.27 6.12 -2.27
C GLU A 157 6.66 5.74 -1.79
N LYS A 158 7.04 4.49 -2.04
CA LYS A 158 8.42 4.03 -1.87
C LYS A 158 8.68 2.86 -2.82
N ILE A 159 9.91 2.76 -3.32
CA ILE A 159 10.38 1.64 -4.14
C ILE A 159 11.73 1.12 -3.62
N ASN A 160 11.96 -0.18 -3.77
CA ASN A 160 13.24 -0.83 -3.51
C ASN A 160 13.50 -1.89 -4.58
N HIS A 161 14.57 -1.72 -5.35
CA HIS A 161 14.89 -2.60 -6.47
C HIS A 161 15.71 -3.81 -6.01
N SER A 162 15.53 -4.94 -6.68
CA SER A 162 16.40 -6.09 -6.51
C SER A 162 17.84 -5.74 -6.91
N ASP A 163 18.79 -6.04 -6.03
CA ASP A 163 20.23 -5.86 -6.22
C ASP A 163 20.92 -7.03 -5.51
N ASN A 164 21.59 -7.91 -6.25
CA ASN A 164 22.19 -9.13 -5.71
C ASN A 164 23.16 -8.87 -4.54
N SER A 165 23.76 -7.68 -4.46
CA SER A 165 24.66 -7.30 -3.37
C SER A 165 23.95 -6.80 -2.10
N LYS A 166 22.67 -6.41 -2.21
CA LYS A 166 21.87 -5.80 -1.13
C LYS A 166 20.60 -6.57 -0.78
N ASN A 167 20.27 -7.58 -1.58
CA ASN A 167 19.08 -8.37 -1.41
C ASN A 167 19.04 -9.02 -0.03
N ARG A 168 17.95 -8.78 0.70
CA ARG A 168 17.72 -9.36 2.03
C ARG A 168 17.37 -10.85 1.95
N TYR A 169 16.76 -11.25 0.83
CA TYR A 169 16.37 -12.63 0.55
C TYR A 169 17.04 -13.09 -0.74
N SER A 170 17.20 -14.40 -0.94
CA SER A 170 17.88 -14.94 -2.13
C SER A 170 17.15 -14.56 -3.44
N GLY A 171 17.57 -13.47 -4.07
CA GLY A 171 16.97 -12.93 -5.30
C GLY A 171 15.79 -11.96 -5.12
N TRP A 172 15.50 -11.50 -3.89
CA TRP A 172 14.49 -10.45 -3.63
C TRP A 172 15.05 -9.35 -2.73
N PRO A 173 14.67 -8.08 -2.98
CA PRO A 173 15.01 -6.98 -2.10
C PRO A 173 14.27 -7.09 -0.76
N ALA A 174 14.70 -6.29 0.22
CA ALA A 174 13.95 -6.13 1.46
C ALA A 174 12.56 -5.54 1.18
N GLU A 175 11.57 -6.00 1.93
CA GLU A 175 10.26 -5.39 2.00
C GLU A 175 10.35 -3.94 2.48
N ILE A 176 9.41 -3.11 2.03
CA ILE A 176 9.36 -1.69 2.38
C ILE A 176 8.00 -1.32 2.94
N GLN A 177 8.02 -0.29 3.78
CA GLN A 177 6.85 0.23 4.44
C GLN A 177 6.73 1.74 4.26
N ILE A 178 5.48 2.20 4.13
CA ILE A 178 5.07 3.58 4.39
C ILE A 178 3.86 3.56 5.34
N GLU A 179 3.79 4.56 6.20
CA GLU A 179 2.65 4.77 7.09
C GLU A 179 2.40 6.26 7.26
N GLY A 180 1.15 6.62 7.57
CA GLY A 180 0.80 8.01 7.78
C GLY A 180 -0.69 8.20 8.04
N CYS A 181 -1.08 9.46 8.13
CA CYS A 181 -2.43 9.89 8.47
C CYS A 181 -2.98 10.77 7.35
N ILE A 182 -4.19 10.49 6.87
CA ILE A 182 -4.87 11.26 5.82
C ILE A 182 -6.02 12.01 6.50
N SER A 183 -6.08 13.34 6.38
CA SER A 183 -7.24 14.10 6.85
C SER A 183 -8.53 13.53 6.27
N ARG A 184 -9.60 13.42 7.07
CA ARG A 184 -10.91 13.05 6.53
C ARG A 184 -11.45 14.21 5.70
N ALA A 185 -12.29 13.92 4.72
CA ALA A 185 -13.09 14.96 4.08
C ALA A 185 -13.88 15.69 5.17
N LEU A 186 -13.74 17.02 5.24
CA LEU A 186 -14.64 17.82 6.08
C LEU A 186 -16.04 17.65 5.49
N SER A 187 -16.95 17.11 6.29
CA SER A 187 -18.39 17.06 5.99
C SER A 187 -18.98 18.46 5.95
#